data_AF-A0A4U5MEW1-F1
#
_entry.id   AF-A0A4U5MEW1-F1
#
_cell.length_a   1.000
_cell.length_b   1.000
_cell.length_c   1.000
_cell.angle_alpha   90.00
_cell.angle_beta   90.00
_cell.angle_gamma   90.00
#
_symmetry.space_group_name_H-M   'P 1'
#
loop_
_entity.id
_entity.type
_entity.pdbx_description
1 polymer ?
#
loop_
_entity_poly.entity_id
_entity_poly.type
_entity_poly.pdbx_seq_one_letter_code
_entity_poly.pdbx_strand_id
1 'polypeptide(L)'
;MRDSNEAPPPGAEASVPPPEAAFYSPSGNHSPTNPYVPLPGNPEGELSFVDKPSHFSVDGDGRYIFMMGTTDQRHPKPPIVVYDINLGTSSTYELSESPEATNSLHLYCLGGGHTLAIFRTNHFETVVHRAFVCHNRKVIRLTKKIDQFSYRSDDFWSTARTSPTSALVFACGDQSVHVKQYDGHGVVVDFQKELPRAFAYFTGQPFYSEGKVHVFMFSEVFIPDGHVTAMLDGYLGTIDLFSGKIRIRKTSVERQRFPYINGQLPQMIKHVHHRGHVWVIARAGAVTRFGCLHLKTLKWHRISNWQLGERPQYNDTCMDVTRDGKIVILCREIRWSERHKDVASTVKWIKVAETNRFAKKAEIASLASVPPIALKQPNSPPPRPSSFA
;
A
#
# COMPACT_ATOMS: atom_id res chain seq x y z
N MET A 1 -12.57 23.87 77.92
CA MET A 1 -13.67 23.25 78.67
C MET A 1 -14.42 22.33 77.72
N ARG A 2 -14.52 21.05 78.12
CA ARG A 2 -15.57 20.04 77.82
C ARG A 2 -15.90 19.67 76.35
N ASP A 3 -15.38 18.50 75.97
CA ASP A 3 -16.06 17.25 75.60
C ASP A 3 -17.40 17.23 74.85
N SER A 4 -17.42 16.50 73.73
CA SER A 4 -18.25 15.28 73.48
C SER A 4 -17.93 14.78 72.05
N ASN A 5 -17.23 13.66 71.84
CA ASN A 5 -17.67 12.24 71.88
C ASN A 5 -18.95 11.94 71.08
N GLU A 6 -18.79 11.39 69.88
CA GLU A 6 -19.60 10.25 69.40
C GLU A 6 -18.87 9.48 68.29
N ALA A 7 -18.81 8.16 68.44
CA ALA A 7 -18.17 7.20 67.54
C ALA A 7 -19.24 6.47 66.70
N PRO A 8 -18.93 6.04 65.46
CA PRO A 8 -19.75 5.06 64.74
C PRO A 8 -19.19 3.62 64.87
N PRO A 9 -20.03 2.59 64.61
CA PRO A 9 -19.86 1.21 65.07
C PRO A 9 -18.98 0.33 64.16
N PRO A 10 -18.59 -0.90 64.60
CA PRO A 10 -17.63 -1.75 63.91
C PRO A 10 -18.25 -2.77 62.95
N GLY A 11 -17.49 -3.12 61.90
CA GLY A 11 -17.45 -4.47 61.32
C GLY A 11 -18.16 -4.67 59.97
N ALA A 12 -17.36 -4.83 58.90
CA ALA A 12 -17.48 -5.96 57.95
C ALA A 12 -16.19 -6.06 57.11
N GLU A 13 -15.65 -7.26 57.08
CA GLU A 13 -14.30 -7.69 56.71
C GLU A 13 -13.88 -7.42 55.25
N ALA A 14 -12.63 -6.98 55.09
CA ALA A 14 -11.90 -7.06 53.83
C ALA A 14 -11.24 -8.45 53.73
N SER A 15 -11.71 -9.28 52.81
CA SER A 15 -11.10 -10.58 52.50
C SER A 15 -9.93 -10.42 51.53
N VAL A 16 -8.73 -10.65 52.04
CA VAL A 16 -7.49 -10.92 51.29
C VAL A 16 -7.50 -12.37 50.79
N PRO A 17 -6.89 -12.67 49.64
CA PRO A 17 -6.18 -13.93 49.46
C PRO A 17 -4.65 -13.76 49.31
N PRO A 18 -3.86 -14.79 49.66
CA PRO A 18 -2.44 -14.72 50.05
C PRO A 18 -1.45 -14.95 48.88
N PRO A 19 -0.12 -14.94 49.15
CA PRO A 19 0.95 -14.65 48.18
C PRO A 19 1.70 -15.88 47.62
N GLU A 20 2.71 -15.57 46.79
CA GLU A 20 3.81 -16.38 46.21
C GLU A 20 3.58 -16.94 44.79
N ALA A 21 4.52 -16.84 43.83
CA ALA A 21 5.95 -16.57 43.93
C ALA A 21 6.44 -15.65 42.79
N ALA A 22 7.34 -14.75 43.16
CA ALA A 22 8.22 -14.04 42.23
C ALA A 22 9.08 -15.03 41.44
N PHE A 23 9.46 -14.67 40.21
CA PHE A 23 10.88 -14.68 39.83
C PHE A 23 11.11 -13.99 38.47
N TYR A 24 12.12 -13.12 38.47
CA TYR A 24 12.87 -12.57 37.34
C TYR A 24 12.22 -11.52 36.42
N SER A 25 12.50 -10.25 36.75
CA SER A 25 13.07 -9.33 35.75
C SER A 25 14.53 -9.72 35.49
N PRO A 26 14.99 -9.62 34.24
CA PRO A 26 16.06 -8.68 33.99
C PRO A 26 15.78 -7.78 32.78
N SER A 27 15.69 -6.49 33.07
CA SER A 27 16.46 -5.43 32.40
C SER A 27 16.60 -5.47 30.88
N GLY A 28 15.92 -4.53 30.23
CA GLY A 28 16.17 -4.16 28.84
C GLY A 28 15.21 -3.08 28.35
N ASN A 29 15.00 -2.04 29.15
CA ASN A 29 14.19 -0.87 28.81
C ASN A 29 14.83 -0.11 27.64
N HIS A 30 14.52 -0.50 26.41
CA HIS A 30 14.45 0.39 25.25
C HIS A 30 13.33 -0.12 24.34
N SER A 31 12.11 0.26 24.67
CA SER A 31 11.03 0.29 23.69
C SER A 31 11.15 1.63 22.95
N PRO A 32 11.43 1.68 21.64
CA PRO A 32 11.05 2.84 20.84
C PRO A 32 9.53 2.76 20.67
N THR A 33 8.78 3.50 21.49
CA THR A 33 8.09 4.75 21.14
C THR A 33 7.03 4.60 20.03
N ASN A 34 5.77 4.75 20.45
CA ASN A 34 4.59 5.20 19.69
C ASN A 34 4.43 4.74 18.22
N PRO A 35 3.46 3.86 17.89
CA PRO A 35 3.06 3.57 16.50
C PRO A 35 2.21 4.70 15.87
N TYR A 36 2.24 5.90 16.44
CA TYR A 36 1.50 7.05 15.99
C TYR A 36 2.46 8.23 15.84
N VAL A 37 2.53 8.80 14.64
CA VAL A 37 2.79 10.23 14.48
C VAL A 37 1.45 10.84 14.10
N PRO A 38 0.50 11.00 15.05
CA PRO A 38 -0.55 11.95 14.78
C PRO A 38 0.15 13.31 14.77
N LEU A 39 -0.06 14.10 13.73
CA LEU A 39 0.24 15.52 13.79
C LEU A 39 -1.09 16.18 14.13
N PRO A 40 -1.58 16.13 15.40
CA PRO A 40 -2.76 16.89 15.76
C PRO A 40 -2.39 18.36 15.57
N GLY A 41 -2.85 18.93 14.45
CA GLY A 41 -2.41 20.23 13.97
C GLY A 41 -0.94 20.21 13.57
N ASN A 42 -0.65 19.87 12.31
CA ASN A 42 0.56 20.37 11.64
C ASN A 42 0.58 21.89 11.87
N PRO A 43 1.41 22.46 12.75
CA PRO A 43 1.37 23.88 13.03
C PRO A 43 1.89 24.56 11.76
N GLU A 44 1.00 25.25 11.05
CA GLU A 44 1.39 26.24 10.04
C GLU A 44 2.20 25.78 8.81
N GLY A 45 2.16 24.49 8.43
CA GLY A 45 2.56 24.07 7.08
C GLY A 45 4.02 23.62 6.95
N GLU A 46 4.62 23.19 8.06
CA GLU A 46 5.99 22.61 8.05
C GLU A 46 6.08 21.31 7.25
N LEU A 47 4.95 20.62 7.08
CA LEU A 47 4.86 19.39 6.29
C LEU A 47 4.13 19.65 4.98
N SER A 48 4.89 20.15 4.01
CA SER A 48 4.40 20.45 2.68
C SER A 48 3.97 19.16 1.97
N PHE A 49 2.92 19.26 1.17
CA PHE A 49 2.45 18.20 0.29
C PHE A 49 2.39 18.73 -1.14
N VAL A 50 2.83 17.95 -2.12
CA VAL A 50 2.86 18.39 -3.53
C VAL A 50 1.43 18.60 -4.06
N ASP A 51 1.17 19.74 -4.71
CA ASP A 51 -0.19 20.10 -5.14
C ASP A 51 -0.82 19.12 -6.14
N LYS A 52 -0.01 18.66 -7.10
CA LYS A 52 -0.37 17.69 -8.14
C LYS A 52 0.57 16.48 -8.04
N PRO A 53 0.32 15.54 -7.12
CA PRO A 53 1.20 14.39 -6.93
C PRO A 53 1.13 13.46 -8.16
N SER A 54 2.28 13.13 -8.72
CA SER A 54 2.43 12.13 -9.79
C SER A 54 2.80 10.76 -9.24
N HIS A 55 3.63 10.72 -8.19
CA HIS A 55 4.07 9.47 -7.57
C HIS A 55 4.33 9.66 -6.07
N PHE A 56 4.10 8.58 -5.33
CA PHE A 56 4.33 8.48 -3.91
C PHE A 56 5.17 7.22 -3.68
N SER A 57 6.27 7.35 -2.95
CA SER A 57 7.10 6.20 -2.59
C SER A 57 7.69 6.34 -1.21
N VAL A 58 8.03 5.20 -0.62
CA VAL A 58 8.74 5.12 0.65
C VAL A 58 10.08 4.41 0.43
N ASP A 59 11.09 4.84 1.19
CA ASP A 59 12.38 4.15 1.20
C ASP A 59 12.29 2.71 1.75
N GLY A 60 13.43 2.02 1.75
CA GLY A 60 13.48 0.61 2.13
C GLY A 60 13.10 0.37 3.60
N ASP A 61 13.53 1.26 4.49
CA ASP A 61 13.40 1.18 5.95
C ASP A 61 12.15 1.88 6.50
N GLY A 62 11.48 2.69 5.69
CA GLY A 62 10.28 3.42 6.08
C GLY A 62 10.56 4.73 6.78
N ARG A 63 11.76 5.30 6.65
CA ARG A 63 12.13 6.57 7.27
C ARG A 63 11.74 7.75 6.40
N TYR A 64 12.05 7.69 5.11
CA TYR A 64 11.81 8.76 4.15
C TYR A 64 10.62 8.45 3.26
N ILE A 65 9.70 9.41 3.17
CA ILE A 65 8.58 9.40 2.22
C ILE A 65 8.88 10.42 1.12
N PHE A 66 8.86 9.98 -0.12
CA PHE A 66 9.05 10.83 -1.30
C PHE A 66 7.72 11.09 -1.98
N MET A 67 7.43 12.36 -2.22
CA MET A 67 6.29 12.84 -2.98
C MET A 67 6.81 13.58 -4.20
N MET A 68 6.46 13.09 -5.39
CA MET A 68 6.84 13.72 -6.66
C MET A 68 5.61 14.35 -7.29
N GLY A 69 5.78 15.54 -7.85
CA GLY A 69 4.73 16.23 -8.59
C GLY A 69 4.78 16.00 -10.09
N THR A 70 3.82 16.59 -10.79
CA THR A 70 3.88 16.83 -12.24
C THR A 70 4.47 18.21 -12.50
N THR A 71 5.15 18.39 -13.64
CA THR A 71 5.53 19.73 -14.11
C THR A 71 4.30 20.55 -14.52
N ASP A 72 4.36 21.85 -14.36
CA ASP A 72 3.44 22.80 -14.98
C ASP A 72 4.13 24.14 -15.26
N GLN A 73 3.37 25.15 -15.71
CA GLN A 73 3.94 26.47 -16.02
C GLN A 73 4.66 27.13 -14.84
N ARG A 74 4.31 26.78 -13.59
CA ARG A 74 4.94 27.31 -12.37
C ARG A 74 6.15 26.46 -11.95
N HIS A 75 6.12 25.17 -12.28
CA HIS A 75 7.17 24.20 -11.93
C HIS A 75 7.73 23.51 -13.19
N PRO A 76 8.78 24.08 -13.82
CA PRO A 76 9.38 23.51 -15.04
C PRO A 76 10.14 22.19 -14.78
N LYS A 77 10.36 21.84 -13.51
CA LYS A 77 10.87 20.54 -13.06
C LYS A 77 9.87 19.94 -12.08
N PRO A 78 9.69 18.59 -12.06
CA PRO A 78 8.82 17.95 -11.10
C PRO A 78 9.23 18.31 -9.67
N PRO A 79 8.35 18.90 -8.84
CA PRO A 79 8.69 19.17 -7.45
C PRO A 79 8.86 17.85 -6.69
N ILE A 80 9.86 17.77 -5.83
CA ILE A 80 10.15 16.60 -5.00
C ILE A 80 10.13 17.04 -3.55
N VAL A 81 9.15 16.57 -2.78
CA VAL A 81 9.08 16.81 -1.33
C VAL A 81 9.38 15.51 -0.62
N VAL A 82 10.33 15.55 0.30
CA VAL A 82 10.73 14.40 1.12
C VAL A 82 10.39 14.69 2.56
N TYR A 83 9.68 13.75 3.18
CA TYR A 83 9.37 13.76 4.61
C TYR A 83 10.28 12.79 5.35
N ASP A 84 10.95 13.26 6.40
CA ASP A 84 11.67 12.42 7.34
C ASP A 84 10.73 12.12 8.51
N ILE A 85 10.23 10.89 8.59
CA ILE A 85 9.27 10.47 9.62
C ILE A 85 9.87 10.61 11.02
N ASN A 86 11.16 10.35 11.18
CA ASN A 86 11.81 10.37 12.49
C ASN A 86 11.97 11.79 13.02
N LEU A 87 12.25 12.74 12.12
CA LEU A 87 12.38 14.15 12.48
C LEU A 87 11.04 14.90 12.47
N GLY A 88 10.01 14.32 11.86
CA GLY A 88 8.74 15.00 11.68
C GLY A 88 8.86 16.26 10.84
N THR A 89 9.73 16.27 9.82
CA THR A 89 9.99 17.44 8.97
C THR A 89 9.85 17.11 7.50
N SER A 90 9.51 18.11 6.68
CA SER A 90 9.54 18.00 5.22
C SER A 90 10.62 18.90 4.62
N SER A 91 11.07 18.55 3.42
CA SER A 91 12.03 19.36 2.67
C SER A 91 11.88 19.14 1.18
N THR A 92 12.03 20.21 0.40
CA THR A 92 12.12 20.12 -1.05
C THR A 92 13.51 19.63 -1.45
N TYR A 93 13.55 18.64 -2.34
CA TYR A 93 14.78 18.10 -2.89
C TYR A 93 14.96 18.59 -4.32
N GLU A 94 16.19 18.88 -4.68
CA GLU A 94 16.55 19.22 -6.04
C GLU A 94 16.94 17.97 -6.83
N LEU A 95 16.53 17.92 -8.08
CA LEU A 95 17.03 16.95 -9.05
C LEU A 95 18.17 17.60 -9.84
N SER A 96 19.39 17.06 -9.70
CA SER A 96 20.60 17.70 -10.23
C SER A 96 20.51 17.95 -11.74
N GLU A 97 20.01 16.95 -12.47
CA GLU A 97 19.76 16.97 -13.90
C GLU A 97 18.51 16.13 -14.16
N SER A 98 17.60 16.63 -15.00
CA SER A 98 16.41 15.91 -15.44
C SER A 98 16.49 15.78 -16.95
N PRO A 99 16.01 14.68 -17.56
CA PRO A 99 15.76 14.67 -18.99
C PRO A 99 14.90 15.89 -19.40
N GLU A 100 15.22 16.50 -20.53
CA GLU A 100 14.41 17.60 -21.07
C GLU A 100 12.96 17.15 -21.24
N ALA A 101 12.02 18.09 -21.05
CA ALA A 101 10.59 17.83 -21.20
C ALA A 101 10.03 16.69 -20.31
N THR A 102 10.57 16.48 -19.10
CA THR A 102 10.00 15.54 -18.13
C THR A 102 8.59 15.97 -17.70
N ASN A 103 7.59 15.09 -17.83
CA ASN A 103 6.23 15.27 -17.36
C ASN A 103 6.05 14.76 -15.91
N SER A 104 6.52 13.53 -15.66
CA SER A 104 6.43 12.87 -14.36
C SER A 104 7.72 12.13 -14.00
N LEU A 105 7.91 11.96 -12.70
CA LEU A 105 9.03 11.24 -12.10
C LEU A 105 8.51 10.24 -11.08
N HIS A 106 8.86 8.98 -11.24
CA HIS A 106 8.66 7.94 -10.26
C HIS A 106 10.02 7.57 -9.65
N LEU A 107 10.08 7.45 -8.33
CA LEU A 107 11.32 7.18 -7.60
C LEU A 107 11.19 5.89 -6.79
N TYR A 108 12.21 5.04 -6.83
CA TYR A 108 12.27 3.84 -6.01
C TYR A 108 13.64 3.70 -5.36
N CYS A 109 13.70 3.88 -4.04
CA CYS A 109 14.89 3.52 -3.25
C CYS A 109 14.94 2.01 -3.05
N LEU A 110 15.86 1.36 -3.75
CA LEU A 110 16.09 -0.08 -3.73
C LEU A 110 17.17 -0.46 -2.71
N GLY A 111 17.33 -1.76 -2.46
CA GLY A 111 18.40 -2.33 -1.64
C GLY A 111 19.79 -1.99 -2.14
N GLY A 112 20.79 -2.08 -1.26
CA GLY A 112 22.20 -1.91 -1.63
C GLY A 112 22.59 -0.47 -2.01
N GLY A 113 21.82 0.55 -1.63
CA GLY A 113 22.10 1.95 -1.97
C GLY A 113 21.78 2.33 -3.41
N HIS A 114 20.99 1.51 -4.11
CA HIS A 114 20.52 1.81 -5.46
C HIS A 114 19.21 2.58 -5.40
N THR A 115 19.10 3.69 -6.13
CA THR A 115 17.81 4.35 -6.39
C THR A 115 17.54 4.32 -7.88
N LEU A 116 16.30 4.05 -8.27
CA LEU A 116 15.84 4.22 -9.64
C LEU A 116 14.99 5.49 -9.74
N ALA A 117 15.33 6.32 -10.72
CA ALA A 117 14.51 7.44 -11.16
C ALA A 117 13.96 7.09 -12.55
N ILE A 118 12.64 7.01 -12.65
CA ILE A 118 11.94 6.65 -13.89
C ILE A 118 11.13 7.86 -14.34
N PHE A 119 11.48 8.38 -15.50
CA PHE A 119 10.91 9.60 -16.07
C PHE A 119 9.95 9.25 -17.20
N ARG A 120 8.81 9.94 -17.23
CA ARG A 120 7.96 10.02 -18.42
C ARG A 120 8.14 11.40 -19.04
N THR A 121 8.50 11.48 -20.32
CA THR A 121 8.66 12.75 -21.03
C THR A 121 7.37 13.18 -21.72
N ASN A 122 7.29 14.45 -22.12
CA ASN A 122 6.19 15.01 -22.93
C ASN A 122 6.16 14.41 -24.34
N HIS A 123 7.23 13.77 -24.79
CA HIS A 123 7.33 13.06 -26.08
C HIS A 123 6.99 11.57 -25.98
N PHE A 124 6.35 11.17 -24.88
CA PHE A 124 5.96 9.78 -24.68
C PHE A 124 7.14 8.81 -24.67
N GLU A 125 8.27 9.26 -24.14
CA GLU A 125 9.42 8.43 -23.84
C GLU A 125 9.43 8.08 -22.34
N THR A 126 9.83 6.87 -22.02
CA THR A 126 10.18 6.45 -20.67
C THR A 126 11.69 6.36 -20.59
N VAL A 127 12.29 7.11 -19.66
CA VAL A 127 13.73 7.12 -19.44
C VAL A 127 14.02 6.62 -18.04
N VAL A 128 14.87 5.61 -17.92
CA VAL A 128 15.21 4.98 -16.63
C VAL A 128 16.65 5.33 -16.28
N HIS A 129 16.86 5.90 -15.09
CA HIS A 129 18.17 6.23 -14.56
C HIS A 129 18.44 5.55 -13.23
N ARG A 130 19.70 5.19 -13.01
CA ARG A 130 20.24 5.02 -11.67
C ARG A 130 20.43 6.39 -11.05
N ALA A 131 19.97 6.56 -9.82
CA ALA A 131 20.09 7.77 -9.04
C ALA A 131 20.73 7.49 -7.67
N PHE A 132 21.20 8.56 -7.04
CA PHE A 132 21.68 8.59 -5.67
C PHE A 132 20.95 9.70 -4.91
N VAL A 133 20.42 9.39 -3.73
CA VAL A 133 19.72 10.35 -2.87
C VAL A 133 20.70 10.83 -1.80
N CYS A 134 21.00 12.13 -1.80
CA CYS A 134 21.84 12.77 -0.80
C CYS A 134 20.99 13.59 0.17
N HIS A 135 20.55 12.99 1.27
CA HIS A 135 19.68 13.64 2.25
C HIS A 135 20.31 14.90 2.86
N ASN A 136 21.61 14.87 3.19
CA ASN A 136 22.31 16.02 3.79
C ASN A 136 22.35 17.25 2.88
N ARG A 137 22.38 17.04 1.55
CA ARG A 137 22.36 18.13 0.57
C ARG A 137 20.96 18.39 0.01
N LYS A 138 19.98 17.54 0.33
CA LYS A 138 18.62 17.55 -0.25
C LYS A 138 18.66 17.49 -1.79
N VAL A 139 19.53 16.63 -2.33
CA VAL A 139 19.69 16.46 -3.79
C VAL A 139 19.52 15.00 -4.19
N ILE A 140 18.80 14.77 -5.28
CA ILE A 140 18.79 13.51 -6.02
C ILE A 140 19.69 13.68 -7.25
N ARG A 141 20.74 12.87 -7.34
CA ARG A 141 21.71 12.90 -8.44
C ARG A 141 21.46 11.75 -9.39
N LEU A 142 21.26 12.04 -10.67
CA LEU A 142 21.30 11.02 -11.71
C LEU A 142 22.74 10.61 -11.95
N THR A 143 23.00 9.30 -12.04
CA THR A 143 24.37 8.75 -12.13
C THR A 143 24.61 7.99 -13.41
N LYS A 144 23.60 7.29 -13.93
CA LYS A 144 23.69 6.52 -15.17
C LYS A 144 22.32 6.37 -15.81
N LYS A 145 22.22 6.62 -17.11
CA LYS A 145 21.05 6.21 -17.90
C LYS A 145 21.10 4.70 -18.12
N ILE A 146 20.04 4.00 -17.71
CA ILE A 146 19.94 2.55 -17.80
C ILE A 146 19.24 2.15 -19.09
N ASP A 147 18.14 2.82 -19.44
CA ASP A 147 17.27 2.44 -20.55
C ASP A 147 16.46 3.64 -21.05
N GLN A 148 16.00 3.58 -22.29
CA GLN A 148 15.03 4.50 -22.88
C GLN A 148 14.18 3.78 -23.91
N PHE A 149 12.87 3.98 -23.84
CA PHE A 149 11.93 3.40 -24.79
C PHE A 149 10.67 4.26 -24.88
N SER A 150 9.89 4.09 -25.95
CA SER A 150 8.71 4.91 -26.21
C SER A 150 7.48 4.04 -26.38
N TYR A 151 6.36 4.51 -25.82
CA TYR A 151 5.01 3.93 -25.94
C TYR A 151 4.04 5.07 -26.18
N ARG A 152 2.95 4.84 -26.93
CA ARG A 152 2.06 5.91 -27.36
C ARG A 152 1.33 6.55 -26.17
N SER A 153 0.72 7.71 -26.40
CA SER A 153 0.13 8.54 -25.35
C SER A 153 -1.17 7.98 -24.77
N ASP A 154 -1.89 7.22 -25.61
CA ASP A 154 -3.12 6.49 -25.31
C ASP A 154 -2.86 5.20 -24.53
N ASP A 155 -1.61 4.72 -24.49
CA ASP A 155 -1.23 3.55 -23.72
C ASP A 155 -1.19 3.88 -22.21
N PHE A 156 -1.76 3.00 -21.40
CA PHE A 156 -1.63 3.06 -19.95
C PHE A 156 -0.16 2.82 -19.56
N TRP A 157 0.38 3.64 -18.65
CA TRP A 157 1.73 3.50 -18.12
C TRP A 157 1.73 3.53 -16.59
N SER A 158 2.52 2.63 -15.99
CA SER A 158 2.74 2.60 -14.55
C SER A 158 4.08 1.99 -14.20
N THR A 159 4.50 2.18 -12.96
CA THR A 159 5.67 1.52 -12.40
C THR A 159 5.33 0.98 -11.03
N ALA A 160 6.00 -0.09 -10.63
CA ALA A 160 5.77 -0.70 -9.33
C ALA A 160 7.07 -1.30 -8.78
N ARG A 161 7.24 -1.24 -7.46
CA ARG A 161 8.29 -2.00 -6.77
C ARG A 161 7.96 -3.49 -6.89
N THR A 162 8.87 -4.28 -7.45
CA THR A 162 8.68 -5.73 -7.57
C THR A 162 9.35 -6.51 -6.45
N SER A 163 10.41 -5.95 -5.88
CA SER A 163 11.17 -6.54 -4.79
C SER A 163 11.94 -5.47 -4.00
N PRO A 164 12.61 -5.84 -2.90
CA PRO A 164 13.59 -4.99 -2.24
C PRO A 164 14.61 -4.33 -3.18
N THR A 165 14.99 -5.01 -4.26
CA THR A 165 16.12 -4.64 -5.14
C THR A 165 15.69 -4.36 -6.57
N SER A 166 14.39 -4.31 -6.86
CA SER A 166 13.92 -4.09 -8.23
C SER A 166 12.58 -3.37 -8.33
N ALA A 167 12.40 -2.66 -9.43
CA ALA A 167 11.13 -2.06 -9.84
C ALA A 167 10.83 -2.43 -11.29
N LEU A 168 9.56 -2.46 -11.66
CA LEU A 168 9.12 -2.65 -13.03
C LEU A 168 8.55 -1.36 -13.60
N VAL A 169 8.59 -1.28 -14.93
CA VAL A 169 7.75 -0.44 -15.74
C VAL A 169 6.77 -1.34 -16.49
N PHE A 170 5.51 -0.96 -16.47
CA PHE A 170 4.42 -1.59 -17.19
C PHE A 170 3.82 -0.55 -18.14
N ALA A 171 3.77 -0.89 -19.42
CA ALA A 171 3.04 -0.13 -20.43
C ALA A 171 2.02 -1.06 -21.10
N CYS A 172 0.79 -0.61 -21.31
CA CYS A 172 -0.25 -1.39 -21.98
C CYS A 172 -1.02 -0.50 -22.94
N GLY A 173 -0.99 -0.86 -24.23
CA GLY A 173 -1.88 -0.31 -25.23
C GLY A 173 -3.10 -1.19 -25.46
N ASP A 174 -3.87 -0.87 -26.50
CA ASP A 174 -5.14 -1.53 -26.84
C ASP A 174 -5.06 -3.06 -26.94
N GLN A 175 -3.92 -3.60 -27.38
CA GLN A 175 -3.72 -5.04 -27.61
C GLN A 175 -2.31 -5.52 -27.28
N SER A 176 -1.47 -4.69 -26.66
CA SER A 176 -0.12 -5.13 -26.31
C SER A 176 0.27 -4.65 -24.92
N VAL A 177 1.01 -5.49 -24.23
CA VAL A 177 1.66 -5.15 -22.96
C VAL A 177 3.15 -5.25 -23.12
N HIS A 178 3.82 -4.32 -22.47
CA HIS A 178 5.24 -4.33 -22.28
C HIS A 178 5.58 -4.21 -20.80
N VAL A 179 6.47 -5.08 -20.35
CA VAL A 179 6.94 -5.13 -18.98
C VAL A 179 8.46 -5.17 -19.00
N LYS A 180 9.07 -4.14 -18.42
CA LYS A 180 10.52 -4.13 -18.15
C LYS A 180 10.76 -4.09 -16.66
N GLN A 181 11.63 -4.96 -16.16
CA GLN A 181 12.07 -4.94 -14.75
C GLN A 181 13.53 -4.53 -14.66
N TYR A 182 13.85 -3.76 -13.63
CA TYR A 182 15.16 -3.17 -13.39
C TYR A 182 15.65 -3.49 -11.99
N ASP A 183 16.94 -3.84 -11.85
CA ASP A 183 17.58 -4.20 -10.57
C ASP A 183 18.68 -3.22 -10.15
N GLY A 184 18.54 -1.93 -10.44
CA GLY A 184 19.55 -0.92 -10.09
C GLY A 184 20.87 -1.01 -10.87
N HIS A 185 21.15 -2.12 -11.56
CA HIS A 185 22.30 -2.32 -12.45
C HIS A 185 21.90 -2.30 -13.92
N GLY A 186 20.73 -2.84 -14.25
CA GLY A 186 20.26 -2.88 -15.63
C GLY A 186 18.82 -3.36 -15.76
N VAL A 187 18.46 -3.69 -17.00
CA VAL A 187 17.23 -4.43 -17.33
C VAL A 187 17.46 -5.91 -17.00
N VAL A 188 16.59 -6.51 -16.20
CA VAL A 188 16.63 -7.94 -15.85
C VAL A 188 15.48 -8.74 -16.45
N VAL A 189 14.39 -8.07 -16.83
CA VAL A 189 13.29 -8.66 -17.60
C VAL A 189 12.90 -7.65 -18.67
N ASP A 190 12.72 -8.14 -19.90
CA ASP A 190 12.11 -7.40 -21.00
C ASP A 190 11.10 -8.34 -21.66
N PHE A 191 9.81 -8.05 -21.48
CA PHE A 191 8.73 -8.91 -21.90
C PHE A 191 7.70 -8.09 -22.66
N GLN A 192 7.41 -8.50 -23.90
CA GLN A 192 6.34 -7.93 -24.71
C GLN A 192 5.39 -9.04 -25.15
N LYS A 193 4.08 -8.77 -25.05
CA LYS A 193 3.06 -9.73 -25.45
C LYS A 193 1.80 -9.06 -25.94
N GLU A 194 1.19 -9.64 -26.97
CA GLU A 194 -0.17 -9.30 -27.38
C GLU A 194 -1.19 -9.82 -26.36
N LEU A 195 -2.12 -8.96 -25.97
CA LEU A 195 -3.18 -9.25 -25.01
C LEU A 195 -4.55 -9.27 -25.69
N PRO A 196 -5.46 -10.16 -25.26
CA PRO A 196 -6.87 -10.03 -25.62
C PRO A 196 -7.41 -8.67 -25.14
N ARG A 197 -8.24 -8.02 -25.95
CA ARG A 197 -8.87 -6.73 -25.63
C ARG A 197 -9.54 -6.68 -24.24
N ALA A 198 -10.05 -7.82 -23.76
CA ALA A 198 -10.62 -7.92 -22.41
C ALA A 198 -9.65 -7.45 -21.31
N PHE A 199 -8.34 -7.67 -21.49
CA PHE A 199 -7.29 -7.21 -20.56
C PHE A 199 -6.99 -5.72 -20.62
N ALA A 200 -7.55 -4.98 -21.59
CA ALA A 200 -7.48 -3.52 -21.61
C ALA A 200 -8.44 -2.87 -20.60
N TYR A 201 -9.41 -3.61 -20.06
CA TYR A 201 -10.39 -3.11 -19.10
C TYR A 201 -9.95 -3.40 -17.65
N PHE A 202 -8.94 -2.67 -17.18
CA PHE A 202 -8.47 -2.74 -15.78
C PHE A 202 -8.48 -1.38 -15.07
N THR A 203 -8.49 -1.44 -13.74
CA THR A 203 -8.50 -0.27 -12.85
C THR A 203 -7.38 -0.36 -11.82
N GLY A 204 -6.87 0.80 -11.40
CA GLY A 204 -5.71 0.91 -10.54
C GLY A 204 -4.38 0.64 -11.27
N GLN A 205 -3.28 0.71 -10.52
CA GLN A 205 -1.94 0.42 -11.04
C GLN A 205 -1.72 -1.09 -11.10
N PRO A 206 -1.18 -1.68 -12.17
CA PRO A 206 -0.76 -3.07 -12.17
C PRO A 206 0.25 -3.36 -11.05
N PHE A 207 0.17 -4.54 -10.45
CA PHE A 207 1.08 -4.94 -9.38
C PHE A 207 1.74 -6.28 -9.68
N TYR A 208 2.94 -6.49 -9.14
CA TYR A 208 3.73 -7.68 -9.40
C TYR A 208 3.87 -8.56 -8.18
N SER A 209 3.68 -9.86 -8.37
CA SER A 209 3.90 -10.89 -7.36
C SER A 209 4.35 -12.18 -8.02
N GLU A 210 5.42 -12.80 -7.50
CA GLU A 210 5.82 -14.17 -7.87
C GLU A 210 5.93 -14.40 -9.39
N GLY A 211 6.62 -13.50 -10.11
CA GLY A 211 6.81 -13.64 -11.56
C GLY A 211 5.58 -13.27 -12.41
N LYS A 212 4.53 -12.72 -11.80
CA LYS A 212 3.27 -12.39 -12.47
C LYS A 212 2.91 -10.93 -12.28
N VAL A 213 2.35 -10.34 -13.33
CA VAL A 213 1.68 -9.05 -13.27
C VAL A 213 0.18 -9.29 -13.08
N HIS A 214 -0.41 -8.56 -12.15
CA HIS A 214 -1.81 -8.65 -11.79
C HIS A 214 -2.50 -7.32 -12.03
N VAL A 215 -3.74 -7.40 -12.51
CA VAL A 215 -4.60 -6.23 -12.78
C VAL A 215 -6.01 -6.50 -12.26
N PHE A 216 -6.62 -5.50 -11.64
CA PHE A 216 -8.02 -5.57 -11.24
C PHE A 216 -8.90 -5.22 -12.43
N MET A 217 -9.80 -6.11 -12.81
CA MET A 217 -10.67 -5.89 -13.95
C MET A 217 -11.83 -4.95 -13.56
N PHE A 218 -12.39 -4.23 -14.54
CA PHE A 218 -13.58 -3.42 -14.32
C PHE A 218 -14.67 -3.70 -15.36
N SER A 219 -15.90 -3.35 -14.99
CA SER A 219 -17.04 -3.32 -15.89
C SER A 219 -17.60 -1.91 -15.94
N GLU A 220 -18.02 -1.48 -17.13
CA GLU A 220 -18.75 -0.23 -17.30
C GLU A 220 -20.21 -0.43 -16.87
N VAL A 221 -20.70 0.47 -16.03
CA VAL A 221 -22.08 0.47 -15.53
C VAL A 221 -22.73 1.78 -15.91
N PHE A 222 -23.89 1.69 -16.56
CA PHE A 222 -24.73 2.83 -16.89
C PHE A 222 -25.53 3.25 -15.65
N ILE A 223 -25.35 4.49 -15.23
CA ILE A 223 -26.12 5.12 -14.18
C ILE A 223 -27.37 5.76 -14.84
N PRO A 224 -28.55 5.73 -14.19
CA PRO A 224 -29.79 6.26 -14.76
C PRO A 224 -29.78 7.72 -15.21
N ASP A 225 -28.80 8.51 -14.78
CA ASP A 225 -28.57 9.91 -15.22
C ASP A 225 -27.82 10.02 -16.56
N GLY A 226 -27.55 8.88 -17.21
CA GLY A 226 -26.84 8.80 -18.49
C GLY A 226 -25.32 8.74 -18.36
N HIS A 227 -24.77 8.77 -17.14
CA HIS A 227 -23.33 8.63 -16.94
C HIS A 227 -22.89 7.16 -16.97
N VAL A 228 -21.76 6.89 -17.63
CA VAL A 228 -21.08 5.59 -17.58
C VAL A 228 -19.98 5.67 -16.53
N THR A 229 -19.93 4.69 -15.62
CA THR A 229 -18.86 4.59 -14.63
C THR A 229 -18.21 3.22 -14.65
N ALA A 230 -16.88 3.17 -14.55
CA ALA A 230 -16.14 1.94 -14.36
C ALA A 230 -16.26 1.48 -12.91
N MET A 231 -16.65 0.23 -12.68
CA MET A 231 -16.68 -0.39 -11.36
C MET A 231 -15.81 -1.65 -11.34
N LEU A 232 -15.12 -1.88 -10.22
CA LEU A 232 -14.42 -3.15 -9.98
C LEU A 232 -15.40 -4.32 -10.22
N ASP A 233 -15.09 -5.22 -11.13
CA ASP A 233 -16.01 -6.31 -11.54
C ASP A 233 -15.89 -7.58 -10.68
N GLY A 234 -14.89 -7.60 -9.79
CA GLY A 234 -14.58 -8.72 -8.91
C GLY A 234 -13.67 -9.78 -9.54
N TYR A 235 -13.07 -9.54 -10.69
CA TYR A 235 -12.07 -10.40 -11.32
C TYR A 235 -10.65 -9.84 -11.20
N LEU A 236 -9.69 -10.76 -11.12
CA LEU A 236 -8.27 -10.46 -11.15
C LEU A 236 -7.65 -11.09 -12.40
N GLY A 237 -7.17 -10.24 -13.30
CA GLY A 237 -6.34 -10.63 -14.43
C GLY A 237 -4.91 -10.91 -13.98
N THR A 238 -4.25 -11.89 -14.58
CA THR A 238 -2.87 -12.27 -14.27
C THR A 238 -2.12 -12.65 -15.53
N ILE A 239 -0.93 -12.09 -15.70
CA ILE A 239 0.00 -12.37 -16.79
C ILE A 239 1.25 -12.99 -16.17
N ASP A 240 1.53 -14.25 -16.48
CA ASP A 240 2.77 -14.92 -16.11
C ASP A 240 3.90 -14.46 -17.02
N LEU A 241 4.92 -13.80 -16.49
CA LEU A 241 5.99 -13.21 -17.30
C LEU A 241 6.92 -14.27 -17.92
N PHE A 242 7.01 -15.47 -17.34
CA PHE A 242 7.89 -16.52 -17.84
C PHE A 242 7.21 -17.33 -18.93
N SER A 243 5.97 -17.76 -18.69
CA SER A 243 5.24 -18.57 -19.67
C SER A 243 4.40 -17.73 -20.64
N GLY A 244 4.30 -16.42 -20.40
CA GLY A 244 3.35 -15.52 -21.07
C GLY A 244 1.88 -15.87 -20.83
N LYS A 245 1.54 -16.82 -19.95
CA LYS A 245 0.16 -17.32 -19.86
C LYS A 245 -0.72 -16.30 -19.15
N ILE A 246 -1.90 -16.12 -19.69
CA ILE A 246 -2.87 -15.15 -19.21
C ILE A 246 -4.00 -15.90 -18.51
N ARG A 247 -4.44 -15.41 -17.36
CA ARG A 247 -5.53 -16.00 -16.56
C ARG A 247 -6.42 -14.92 -15.98
N ILE A 248 -7.72 -15.13 -15.99
CA ILE A 248 -8.70 -14.32 -15.28
C ILE A 248 -9.33 -15.18 -14.20
N ARG A 249 -9.36 -14.70 -12.96
CA ARG A 249 -9.94 -15.43 -11.83
C ARG A 249 -10.93 -14.56 -11.07
N LYS A 250 -12.05 -15.15 -10.69
CA LYS A 250 -13.02 -14.51 -9.81
C LYS A 250 -12.43 -14.38 -8.41
N THR A 251 -12.54 -13.20 -7.82
CA THR A 251 -12.25 -12.98 -6.42
C THR A 251 -13.50 -13.25 -5.59
N SER A 252 -13.32 -13.68 -4.33
CA SER A 252 -14.42 -14.02 -3.42
C SER A 252 -15.09 -12.75 -2.90
N VAL A 253 -15.71 -11.98 -3.79
CA VAL A 253 -16.44 -10.76 -3.47
C VAL A 253 -17.79 -11.15 -2.86
N GLU A 254 -18.02 -10.74 -1.61
CA GLU A 254 -19.29 -10.95 -0.90
C GLU A 254 -20.05 -9.61 -0.80
N ARG A 255 -21.33 -9.56 -1.22
CA ARG A 255 -22.13 -8.31 -1.31
C ARG A 255 -22.21 -7.49 -0.02
N GLN A 256 -22.05 -8.11 1.14
CA GLN A 256 -22.12 -7.45 2.45
C GLN A 256 -20.75 -7.11 3.05
N ARG A 257 -19.66 -7.46 2.37
CA ARG A 257 -18.29 -7.27 2.87
C ARG A 257 -17.47 -6.46 1.88
N PHE A 258 -16.32 -5.97 2.35
CA PHE A 258 -15.33 -5.36 1.46
C PHE A 258 -15.04 -6.32 0.29
N PRO A 259 -14.96 -5.84 -0.96
CA PRO A 259 -14.85 -4.45 -1.39
C PRO A 259 -16.17 -3.68 -1.52
N TYR A 260 -17.33 -4.28 -1.22
CA TYR A 260 -18.59 -3.52 -1.23
C TYR A 260 -18.59 -2.42 -0.16
N ILE A 261 -18.96 -1.23 -0.58
CA ILE A 261 -19.11 -0.04 0.25
C ILE A 261 -20.54 0.45 0.04
N ASN A 262 -21.34 0.37 1.10
CA ASN A 262 -22.75 0.75 1.10
C ASN A 262 -23.56 0.09 -0.05
N GLY A 263 -23.32 -1.21 -0.28
CA GLY A 263 -24.04 -2.00 -1.29
C GLY A 263 -23.52 -1.81 -2.73
N GLN A 264 -22.48 -1.01 -2.95
CA GLN A 264 -21.89 -0.78 -4.27
C GLN A 264 -20.45 -1.29 -4.36
N LEU A 265 -20.04 -1.74 -5.54
CA LEU A 265 -18.64 -2.03 -5.85
C LEU A 265 -17.87 -0.70 -5.99
N PRO A 266 -16.57 -0.68 -5.66
CA PRO A 266 -15.77 0.54 -5.79
C PRO A 266 -15.66 0.99 -7.24
N GLN A 267 -15.75 2.31 -7.46
CA GLN A 267 -15.44 2.92 -8.76
C GLN A 267 -13.94 3.24 -8.90
N MET A 268 -13.23 3.40 -7.79
CA MET A 268 -11.79 3.71 -7.80
C MET A 268 -11.05 2.89 -6.77
N ILE A 269 -9.85 2.41 -7.14
CA ILE A 269 -8.95 1.69 -6.25
C ILE A 269 -7.49 2.18 -6.38
N LYS A 270 -6.84 2.38 -5.24
CA LYS A 270 -5.39 2.53 -5.08
C LYS A 270 -4.93 1.35 -4.26
N HIS A 271 -3.79 0.77 -4.57
CA HIS A 271 -3.33 -0.39 -3.83
C HIS A 271 -1.82 -0.55 -3.83
N VAL A 272 -1.33 -1.35 -2.89
CA VAL A 272 0.06 -1.78 -2.80
C VAL A 272 0.10 -3.27 -2.53
N HIS A 273 1.07 -3.95 -3.12
CA HIS A 273 1.24 -5.38 -2.94
C HIS A 273 2.48 -5.67 -2.07
N HIS A 274 2.32 -6.56 -1.09
CA HIS A 274 3.43 -7.11 -0.33
C HIS A 274 3.11 -8.52 0.18
N ARG A 275 4.02 -9.47 -0.03
CA ARG A 275 3.95 -10.86 0.48
C ARG A 275 2.56 -11.52 0.29
N GLY A 276 2.04 -11.47 -0.94
CA GLY A 276 0.77 -12.12 -1.28
C GLY A 276 -0.48 -11.39 -0.78
N HIS A 277 -0.32 -10.20 -0.18
CA HIS A 277 -1.40 -9.35 0.28
C HIS A 277 -1.42 -8.07 -0.54
N VAL A 278 -2.61 -7.69 -1.02
CA VAL A 278 -2.84 -6.44 -1.73
C VAL A 278 -3.68 -5.54 -0.86
N TRP A 279 -3.06 -4.53 -0.28
CA TRP A 279 -3.71 -3.52 0.54
C TRP A 279 -4.38 -2.52 -0.37
N VAL A 280 -5.64 -2.20 -0.13
CA VAL A 280 -6.49 -1.43 -1.05
C VAL A 280 -7.17 -0.28 -0.32
N ILE A 281 -7.07 0.90 -0.92
CA ILE A 281 -7.94 2.06 -0.69
C ILE A 281 -8.99 2.02 -1.81
N ALA A 282 -10.25 1.92 -1.44
CA ALA A 282 -11.36 1.82 -2.38
C ALA A 282 -12.37 2.95 -2.14
N ARG A 283 -12.91 3.51 -3.22
CA ARG A 283 -13.96 4.53 -3.18
C ARG A 283 -15.25 4.00 -3.79
N ALA A 284 -16.37 4.14 -3.08
CA ALA A 284 -17.71 4.06 -3.66
C ALA A 284 -18.51 5.32 -3.33
N GLY A 285 -18.90 6.10 -4.34
CA GLY A 285 -19.57 7.39 -4.17
C GLY A 285 -18.72 8.36 -3.35
N ALA A 286 -19.25 8.83 -2.23
CA ALA A 286 -18.54 9.72 -1.30
C ALA A 286 -17.72 8.99 -0.22
N VAL A 287 -17.75 7.64 -0.20
CA VAL A 287 -17.18 6.86 0.90
C VAL A 287 -15.89 6.16 0.46
N THR A 288 -14.83 6.41 1.22
CA THR A 288 -13.54 5.71 1.09
C THR A 288 -13.42 4.63 2.16
N ARG A 289 -13.00 3.42 1.79
CA ARG A 289 -12.71 2.32 2.72
C ARG A 289 -11.37 1.65 2.42
N PHE A 290 -10.86 0.95 3.44
CA PHE A 290 -9.58 0.28 3.41
C PHE A 290 -9.78 -1.20 3.67
N GLY A 291 -9.08 -2.01 2.91
CA GLY A 291 -9.14 -3.46 3.01
C GLY A 291 -7.93 -4.11 2.39
N CYS A 292 -7.98 -5.43 2.30
CA CYS A 292 -6.92 -6.24 1.75
C CYS A 292 -7.51 -7.38 0.94
N LEU A 293 -6.88 -7.72 -0.19
CA LEU A 293 -7.08 -8.97 -0.92
C LEU A 293 -5.92 -9.92 -0.62
N HIS A 294 -6.22 -11.15 -0.26
CA HIS A 294 -5.21 -12.20 -0.14
C HIS A 294 -5.06 -12.95 -1.47
N LEU A 295 -3.91 -12.86 -2.14
CA LEU A 295 -3.73 -13.36 -3.52
C LEU A 295 -3.90 -14.87 -3.67
N LYS A 296 -3.46 -15.66 -2.68
CA LYS A 296 -3.60 -17.13 -2.74
C LYS A 296 -5.05 -17.59 -2.68
N THR A 297 -5.85 -17.00 -1.79
CA THR A 297 -7.25 -17.39 -1.54
C THR A 297 -8.25 -16.57 -2.35
N LEU A 298 -7.79 -15.45 -2.92
CA LEU A 298 -8.60 -14.42 -3.56
C LEU A 298 -9.74 -13.90 -2.67
N LYS A 299 -9.56 -13.95 -1.35
CA LYS A 299 -10.54 -13.45 -0.37
C LYS A 299 -10.24 -12.01 0.04
N TRP A 300 -11.31 -11.23 0.14
CA TRP A 300 -11.28 -9.85 0.57
C TRP A 300 -11.51 -9.72 2.08
N HIS A 301 -10.76 -8.83 2.71
CA HIS A 301 -10.81 -8.57 4.14
C HIS A 301 -10.93 -7.07 4.39
N ARG A 302 -11.90 -6.67 5.21
CA ARG A 302 -11.98 -5.28 5.69
C ARG A 302 -10.96 -5.06 6.79
N ILE A 303 -10.28 -3.91 6.76
CA ILE A 303 -9.40 -3.48 7.85
C ILE A 303 -10.17 -2.46 8.69
N SER A 304 -10.89 -2.95 9.70
CA SER A 304 -11.78 -2.13 10.54
C SER A 304 -11.04 -1.36 11.63
N ASN A 305 -9.89 -1.85 12.07
CA ASN A 305 -9.07 -1.26 13.12
C ASN A 305 -8.23 -0.06 12.63
N TRP A 306 -8.26 0.25 11.34
CA TRP A 306 -7.65 1.46 10.80
C TRP A 306 -8.72 2.53 10.69
N GLN A 307 -9.00 3.21 11.79
CA GLN A 307 -9.75 4.46 11.75
C GLN A 307 -8.84 5.54 11.20
N LEU A 308 -8.79 5.69 9.88
CA LEU A 308 -8.20 6.88 9.29
C LEU A 308 -9.02 8.07 9.79
N GLY A 309 -8.36 9.19 10.10
CA GLY A 309 -9.04 10.34 10.71
C GLY A 309 -10.28 10.77 9.93
N GLU A 310 -11.06 11.71 10.46
CA GLU A 310 -12.36 12.08 9.92
C GLU A 310 -12.41 12.15 8.38
N ARG A 311 -13.13 11.18 7.79
CA ARG A 311 -13.46 11.05 6.35
C ARG A 311 -12.29 11.27 5.39
N PRO A 312 -11.35 10.30 5.23
CA PRO A 312 -10.30 10.43 4.23
C PRO A 312 -10.90 10.48 2.82
N GLN A 313 -10.55 11.53 2.07
CA GLN A 313 -10.88 11.57 0.64
C GLN A 313 -9.91 10.70 -0.14
N TYR A 314 -10.43 9.94 -1.09
CA TYR A 314 -9.64 9.02 -1.90
C TYR A 314 -8.50 9.73 -2.65
N ASN A 315 -8.76 10.92 -3.21
CA ASN A 315 -7.78 11.69 -3.97
C ASN A 315 -6.64 12.18 -3.08
N ASP A 316 -6.94 12.50 -1.83
CA ASP A 316 -5.99 13.05 -0.86
C ASP A 316 -5.21 11.97 -0.11
N THR A 317 -5.48 10.69 -0.36
CA THR A 317 -4.78 9.59 0.32
C THR A 317 -3.81 8.87 -0.62
N CYS A 318 -2.56 8.70 -0.16
CA CYS A 318 -1.50 7.94 -0.82
C CYS A 318 -1.05 6.77 0.04
N MET A 319 -0.55 5.71 -0.58
CA MET A 319 -0.09 4.51 0.11
C MET A 319 1.10 3.89 -0.63
N ASP A 320 2.11 3.45 0.13
CA ASP A 320 3.22 2.63 -0.34
C ASP A 320 3.59 1.61 0.74
N VAL A 321 4.49 0.68 0.40
CA VAL A 321 4.99 -0.35 1.30
C VAL A 321 6.51 -0.35 1.34
N THR A 322 7.06 -0.40 2.55
CA THR A 322 8.50 -0.53 2.78
C THR A 322 9.00 -1.93 2.39
N ARG A 323 10.32 -2.11 2.38
CA ARG A 323 10.94 -3.40 2.08
C ARG A 323 10.53 -4.51 3.04
N ASP A 324 10.44 -4.18 4.32
CA ASP A 324 10.09 -5.11 5.40
C ASP A 324 8.58 -5.31 5.57
N GLY A 325 7.77 -4.65 4.74
CA GLY A 325 6.32 -4.83 4.73
C GLY A 325 5.58 -3.94 5.71
N LYS A 326 6.11 -2.78 6.08
CA LYS A 326 5.33 -1.73 6.73
C LYS A 326 4.53 -1.00 5.66
N ILE A 327 3.22 -0.95 5.84
CA ILE A 327 2.34 -0.15 5.00
C ILE A 327 2.36 1.27 5.54
N VAL A 328 2.66 2.22 4.67
CA VAL A 328 2.66 3.65 4.99
C VAL A 328 1.54 4.30 4.19
N ILE A 329 0.64 4.99 4.89
CA ILE A 329 -0.46 5.76 4.31
C ILE A 329 -0.31 7.21 4.75
N LEU A 330 -0.41 8.12 3.80
CA LEU A 330 -0.34 9.55 4.03
C LEU A 330 -1.61 10.21 3.49
N CYS A 331 -2.16 11.17 4.24
CA CYS A 331 -3.30 11.98 3.81
C CYS A 331 -2.94 13.45 3.73
N ARG A 332 -3.34 14.07 2.62
CA ARG A 332 -3.30 15.50 2.37
C ARG A 332 -4.48 16.20 3.04
N GLU A 333 -4.27 17.46 3.39
CA GLU A 333 -5.30 18.47 3.64
C GLU A 333 -4.93 19.77 2.93
N ILE A 334 -5.95 20.41 2.36
CA ILE A 334 -5.86 21.74 1.76
C ILE A 334 -6.45 22.72 2.77
N ARG A 335 -5.68 23.72 3.18
CA ARG A 335 -6.10 24.72 4.15
C ARG A 335 -5.49 26.08 3.85
N TRP A 336 -6.08 27.14 4.40
CA TRP A 336 -5.46 28.46 4.41
C TRP A 336 -4.22 28.46 5.32
N SER A 337 -3.11 29.01 4.86
CA SER A 337 -1.89 29.24 5.65
C SER A 337 -1.76 30.72 5.98
N GLU A 338 -1.87 31.06 7.27
CA GLU A 338 -1.68 32.44 7.74
C GLU A 338 -0.25 32.94 7.51
N ARG A 339 0.75 32.06 7.65
CA ARG A 339 2.17 32.38 7.46
C ARG A 339 2.49 32.79 6.02
N HIS A 340 1.90 32.10 5.05
CA HIS A 340 2.14 32.35 3.63
C HIS A 340 1.07 33.23 2.98
N LYS A 341 -0.03 33.52 3.71
CA LYS A 341 -1.23 34.21 3.22
C LYS A 341 -1.75 33.61 1.91
N ASP A 342 -1.77 32.28 1.85
CA ASP A 342 -2.18 31.52 0.67
C ASP A 342 -2.76 30.15 1.07
N VAL A 343 -3.44 29.50 0.12
CA VAL A 343 -3.89 28.12 0.26
C VAL A 343 -2.69 27.17 0.19
N ALA A 344 -2.48 26.41 1.26
CA ALA A 344 -1.39 25.47 1.39
C ALA A 344 -1.87 24.02 1.31
N SER A 345 -1.11 23.22 0.58
CA SER A 345 -1.23 21.77 0.54
C SER A 345 -0.30 21.15 1.58
N THR A 346 -0.88 20.46 2.57
CA THR A 346 -0.14 19.98 3.74
C THR A 346 -0.47 18.54 4.08
N VAL A 347 0.45 17.87 4.79
CA VAL A 347 0.20 16.55 5.37
C VAL A 347 -0.73 16.70 6.57
N LYS A 348 -1.89 16.03 6.50
CA LYS A 348 -2.87 15.94 7.59
C LYS A 348 -2.47 14.90 8.62
N TRP A 349 -2.13 13.70 8.15
CA TRP A 349 -1.66 12.60 8.99
C TRP A 349 -0.87 11.58 8.18
N ILE A 350 -0.01 10.84 8.88
CA ILE A 350 0.71 9.68 8.37
C ILE A 350 0.40 8.49 9.28
N LYS A 351 0.18 7.33 8.67
CA LYS A 351 -0.04 6.07 9.37
C LYS A 351 0.94 5.03 8.87
N VAL A 352 1.64 4.40 9.79
CA VAL A 352 2.54 3.29 9.52
C VAL A 352 2.01 2.05 10.23
N ALA A 353 1.98 0.92 9.54
CA ALA A 353 1.51 -0.32 10.13
C ALA A 353 2.31 -1.53 9.67
N GLU A 354 2.65 -2.39 10.62
CA GLU A 354 3.36 -3.62 10.36
C GLU A 354 2.42 -4.71 9.83
N THR A 355 2.78 -5.31 8.69
CA THR A 355 2.01 -6.42 8.11
C THR A 355 2.17 -7.75 8.86
N ASN A 356 3.26 -7.92 9.63
CA ASN A 356 3.57 -9.16 10.34
C ASN A 356 2.51 -9.56 11.39
N ARG A 357 1.73 -8.60 11.92
CA ARG A 357 0.63 -8.89 12.86
C ARG A 357 -0.61 -9.47 12.17
N PHE A 358 -0.83 -9.14 10.89
CA PHE A 358 -1.92 -9.70 10.10
C PHE A 358 -1.62 -11.11 9.62
N ALA A 359 -0.36 -11.42 9.29
CA ALA A 359 0.06 -12.78 8.95
C ALA A 359 -0.32 -13.77 10.06
N LYS A 360 0.04 -13.49 11.33
CA LYS A 360 -0.35 -14.34 12.46
C LYS A 360 -1.86 -14.47 12.63
N LYS A 361 -2.64 -13.38 12.54
CA LYS A 361 -4.10 -13.45 12.72
C LYS A 361 -4.82 -14.14 11.55
N ALA A 362 -4.38 -13.94 10.31
CA ALA A 362 -4.95 -14.58 9.14
C ALA A 362 -4.57 -16.06 9.06
N GLU A 363 -3.34 -16.41 9.46
CA GLU A 363 -2.88 -17.80 9.58
C GLU A 363 -3.66 -18.53 10.67
N ILE A 364 -3.85 -17.93 11.85
CA ILE A 364 -4.71 -18.45 12.93
C ILE A 364 -6.17 -18.59 12.47
N ALA A 365 -6.71 -17.60 11.74
CA ALA A 365 -8.08 -17.67 11.22
C ALA A 365 -8.24 -18.75 10.13
N SER A 366 -7.20 -18.98 9.32
CA SER A 366 -7.20 -20.06 8.32
C SER A 366 -7.09 -21.44 8.96
N LEU A 367 -6.30 -21.57 10.02
CA LEU A 367 -6.18 -22.79 10.82
C LEU A 367 -7.47 -23.10 11.60
N ALA A 368 -8.17 -22.07 12.07
CA ALA A 368 -9.48 -22.21 12.71
C ALA A 368 -10.64 -22.53 11.73
N SER A 369 -10.40 -22.42 10.42
CA SER A 369 -11.38 -22.77 9.38
C SER A 369 -11.22 -24.18 8.82
N VAL A 370 -10.27 -24.96 9.34
CA VAL A 370 -10.16 -26.39 9.06
C VAL A 370 -11.23 -27.09 9.92
N PRO A 371 -12.26 -27.72 9.32
CA PRO A 371 -13.19 -28.53 10.11
C PRO A 371 -12.38 -29.61 10.84
N PRO A 372 -12.73 -29.96 12.10
CA PRO A 372 -12.05 -31.03 12.79
C PRO A 372 -12.08 -32.25 11.87
N ILE A 373 -10.90 -32.78 11.56
CA ILE A 373 -10.77 -34.07 10.91
C ILE A 373 -11.56 -35.02 11.79
N ALA A 374 -12.68 -35.52 11.27
CA ALA A 374 -13.37 -36.64 11.87
C ALA A 374 -12.35 -37.77 11.94
N LEU A 375 -11.83 -38.02 13.15
CA LEU A 375 -11.10 -39.22 13.46
C LEU A 375 -12.03 -40.38 13.14
N LYS A 376 -11.88 -40.95 11.93
CA LYS A 376 -12.46 -42.25 11.61
C LYS A 376 -11.95 -43.20 12.69
N GLN A 377 -12.88 -43.73 13.48
CA GLN A 377 -12.59 -44.86 14.36
C GLN A 377 -11.88 -45.94 13.55
N PRO A 378 -10.77 -46.51 14.06
CA PRO A 378 -10.11 -47.60 13.37
C PRO A 378 -11.07 -48.79 13.30
N ASN A 379 -11.16 -49.32 12.09
CA ASN A 379 -11.98 -50.44 11.65
C ASN A 379 -12.14 -51.54 12.70
N SER A 380 -13.40 -51.96 12.91
CA SER A 380 -13.77 -53.23 13.52
C SER A 380 -12.99 -54.37 12.85
N PRO A 381 -12.41 -55.33 13.60
CA PRO A 381 -11.75 -56.47 12.99
C PRO A 381 -12.76 -57.34 12.25
N PRO A 382 -12.37 -57.97 11.11
CA PRO A 382 -13.26 -58.86 10.38
C PRO A 382 -13.62 -60.09 11.23
N PRO A 383 -14.83 -60.66 11.07
CA PRO A 383 -15.22 -61.86 11.81
C PRO A 383 -14.35 -63.05 11.38
N ARG A 384 -13.90 -63.83 12.36
CA ARG A 384 -13.15 -65.08 12.13
C ARG A 384 -14.07 -66.11 11.43
N PRO A 385 -13.52 -66.93 10.51
CA PRO A 385 -14.26 -68.04 9.94
C PRO A 385 -14.49 -69.12 11.01
N SER A 386 -15.75 -69.51 11.19
CA SER A 386 -16.15 -70.67 11.96
C SER A 386 -15.90 -71.94 11.14
N SER A 387 -15.13 -72.87 11.70
CA SER A 387 -14.95 -74.20 11.14
C SER A 387 -15.73 -75.23 11.96
N PHE A 388 -16.58 -75.98 11.25
CA PHE A 388 -17.15 -77.31 11.54
C PHE A 388 -18.11 -77.52 12.73
N ALA A 389 -19.37 -77.81 12.40
CA ALA A 389 -19.90 -79.18 12.40
C ALA A 389 -20.88 -79.35 11.23
#